data_AF-A0A7C5BT99-F1
#
_entry.id   AF-A0A7C5BT99-F1
#
_cell.length_a   1.000
_cell.length_b   1.000
_cell.length_c   1.000
_cell.angle_alpha   90.00
_cell.angle_beta   90.00
_cell.angle_gamma   90.00
#
_symmetry.space_group_name_H-M   'P 1'
#
loop_
_entity.id
_entity.type
_entity.pdbx_description
1 polymer ?
#
loop_
_entity_poly.entity_id
_entity_poly.type
_entity_poly.pdbx_seq_one_letter_code
_entity_poly.pdbx_strand_id
1 'polypeptide(L)'
;MSVLESQIKRLRRRVRLLLAERYALFGAAGGALVAAALVGLSYRYDALVSYPLWAAVVVVGALAGVAYGLLRRLDDLAVAAAADKRTGLKERLSSAIAVEDGPMADALVSDANSRFAGLRSREVFRHRFGLPHIVCGAAVVVLLAVILVPTLPVFQSETRRQEVAVLKAQGKKLVRIAKEINRQDTKHEELRKLAAKLGKLGAKMSTGRMSKKQAMLQAQKLAKDIKKEQDKLAQMNSPSKTMEQAQADMHRAAEELAKRVAEKLAAEKHVTPELAMKQVPSDQQLAGLARKDGPLTASEQKQLEQALKKYADPNNAVPIPAELGEALAKLAANKDYQAAVDLMQKLAQKMNSGNMSKADREMLKQQLEALAKALKGTDLDKLAKMLKENAEKLAKMSPEDLKKMMEQMRAMQMLAKAGGG
;
A
#
# COMPACT_ATOMS: atom_id res chain seq x y z
N MET A 1 14.04 67.28 19.04
CA MET A 1 13.08 66.26 18.54
C MET A 1 13.51 64.79 18.78
N SER A 2 14.78 64.40 18.68
CA SER A 2 15.22 62.98 18.71
C SER A 2 14.84 62.16 19.96
N VAL A 3 14.85 62.77 21.15
CA VAL A 3 14.54 62.07 22.41
C VAL A 3 13.06 61.71 22.50
N LEU A 4 12.16 62.66 22.22
CA LEU A 4 10.71 62.47 22.29
C LEU A 4 10.24 61.43 21.24
N GLU A 5 10.74 61.52 20.01
CA GLU A 5 10.48 60.50 18.98
C GLU A 5 10.91 59.09 19.43
N SER A 6 12.07 58.97 20.07
CA SER A 6 12.56 57.68 20.54
C SER A 6 11.65 57.09 21.63
N GLN A 7 11.09 57.93 22.49
CA GLN A 7 10.16 57.54 23.55
C GLN A 7 8.80 57.12 22.96
N ILE A 8 8.26 57.88 22.00
CA ILE A 8 7.03 57.54 21.29
C ILE A 8 7.19 56.21 20.54
N LYS A 9 8.33 56.01 19.85
CA LYS A 9 8.66 54.73 19.20
C LYS A 9 8.65 53.56 20.20
N ARG A 10 9.16 53.75 21.43
CA ARG A 10 9.11 52.72 22.50
C ARG A 10 7.68 52.46 22.98
N LEU A 11 6.87 53.49 23.19
CA LEU A 11 5.46 53.34 23.55
C LEU A 11 4.68 52.62 22.45
N ARG A 12 4.87 53.02 21.18
CA ARG A 12 4.24 52.40 20.01
C ARG A 12 4.59 50.92 19.93
N ARG A 13 5.88 50.56 20.10
CA ARG A 13 6.32 49.15 20.15
C ARG A 13 5.60 48.40 21.27
N ARG A 14 5.49 48.97 22.46
CA ARG A 14 4.80 48.34 23.59
C ARG A 14 3.30 48.14 23.33
N VAL A 15 2.62 49.16 22.83
CA VAL A 15 1.19 49.08 22.47
C VAL A 15 0.98 48.04 21.37
N ARG A 16 1.86 48.00 20.36
CA ARG A 16 1.81 47.00 19.28
C ARG A 16 1.98 45.58 19.81
N LEU A 17 2.90 45.35 20.75
CA LEU A 17 3.07 44.04 21.38
C LEU A 17 1.82 43.60 22.16
N LEU A 18 1.18 44.51 22.89
CA LEU A 18 -0.07 44.20 23.60
C LEU A 18 -1.25 43.96 22.66
N LEU A 19 -1.30 44.66 21.52
CA LEU A 19 -2.30 44.39 20.49
C LEU A 19 -2.05 43.04 19.82
N ALA A 20 -0.79 42.72 19.49
CA ALA A 20 -0.42 41.43 18.95
C ALA A 20 -0.80 40.30 19.90
N GLU A 21 -0.53 40.43 21.20
CA GLU A 21 -0.97 39.49 22.23
C GLU A 21 -2.50 39.34 22.27
N ARG A 22 -3.25 40.46 22.29
CA ARG A 22 -4.72 40.44 22.31
C ARG A 22 -5.30 39.73 21.08
N TYR A 23 -4.79 40.03 19.89
CA TYR A 23 -5.27 39.41 18.66
C TYR A 23 -4.78 37.98 18.52
N ALA A 24 -3.60 37.63 19.05
CA ALA A 24 -3.14 36.25 19.14
C ALA A 24 -4.11 35.40 19.97
N LEU A 25 -4.60 35.92 21.11
CA LEU A 25 -5.58 35.23 21.94
C LEU A 25 -6.92 35.04 21.24
N PHE A 26 -7.43 36.05 20.52
CA PHE A 26 -8.65 35.89 19.72
C PHE A 26 -8.46 34.94 18.54
N GLY A 27 -7.32 35.01 17.86
CA GLY A 27 -6.96 34.10 16.79
C GLY A 27 -6.84 32.65 17.27
N ALA A 28 -6.21 32.44 18.43
CA ALA A 28 -6.14 31.14 19.10
C ALA A 28 -7.52 30.63 19.51
N ALA A 29 -8.39 31.50 20.05
CA ALA A 29 -9.76 31.15 20.40
C ALA A 29 -10.57 30.71 19.17
N GLY A 30 -10.50 31.48 18.07
CA GLY A 30 -11.12 31.11 16.79
C GLY A 30 -10.58 29.79 16.25
N GLY A 31 -9.26 29.61 16.26
CA GLY A 31 -8.61 28.37 15.87
C GLY A 31 -9.03 27.18 16.73
N ALA A 32 -9.21 27.36 18.05
CA ALA A 32 -9.68 26.33 18.97
C ALA A 32 -11.12 25.91 18.70
N LEU A 33 -12.01 26.86 18.37
CA LEU A 33 -13.39 26.56 17.98
C LEU A 33 -13.45 25.82 16.64
N VAL A 34 -12.64 26.22 15.64
CA VAL A 34 -12.52 25.49 14.37
C VAL A 34 -11.98 24.08 14.61
N ALA A 35 -10.94 23.93 15.44
CA ALA A 35 -10.42 22.63 15.83
C ALA A 35 -11.50 21.78 16.53
N ALA A 36 -12.32 22.35 17.40
CA ALA A 36 -13.41 21.64 18.07
C ALA A 36 -14.46 21.15 17.06
N ALA A 37 -14.81 21.98 16.07
CA ALA A 37 -15.68 21.57 14.96
C ALA A 37 -15.06 20.41 14.15
N LEU A 38 -13.76 20.47 13.84
CA LEU A 38 -13.05 19.40 13.14
C LEU A 38 -13.04 18.09 13.95
N VAL A 39 -12.88 18.16 15.28
CA VAL A 39 -12.98 16.98 16.17
C VAL A 39 -14.39 16.40 16.08
N GLY A 40 -15.43 17.22 16.14
CA GLY A 40 -16.81 16.77 15.96
C GLY A 40 -17.06 16.10 14.61
N LEU A 41 -16.52 16.67 13.53
CA LEU A 41 -16.64 16.12 12.19
C LEU A 41 -15.80 14.84 11.98
N SER A 42 -14.74 14.65 12.77
CA SER A 42 -13.87 13.47 12.70
C SER A 42 -14.58 12.16 13.07
N TYR A 43 -15.72 12.22 13.76
CA TYR A 43 -16.59 11.06 13.97
C TYR A 43 -17.15 10.50 12.66
N ARG A 44 -17.33 11.35 11.65
CA ARG A 44 -17.88 10.98 10.34
C ARG A 44 -16.81 10.79 9.26
N TYR A 45 -15.66 11.45 9.40
CA TYR A 45 -14.58 11.45 8.41
C TYR A 45 -13.22 11.11 9.03
N ASP A 46 -12.74 9.89 8.76
CA ASP A 46 -11.48 9.33 9.28
C ASP A 46 -10.22 10.17 8.96
N ALA A 47 -10.27 11.00 7.91
CA ALA A 47 -9.17 11.88 7.50
C ALA A 47 -8.90 13.01 8.50
N LEU A 48 -9.90 13.39 9.29
CA LEU A 48 -9.82 14.51 10.24
C LEU A 48 -9.34 14.09 11.64
N VAL A 49 -9.08 12.79 11.85
CA VAL A 49 -8.59 12.23 13.13
C VAL A 49 -7.07 12.40 13.21
N SER A 50 -6.62 13.64 13.41
CA SER A 50 -5.19 13.96 13.52
C SER A 50 -4.94 15.05 14.57
N TYR A 51 -4.39 14.67 15.72
CA TYR A 51 -3.97 15.62 16.76
C TYR A 51 -3.05 16.74 16.25
N PRO A 52 -2.01 16.48 15.42
CA PRO A 52 -1.16 17.56 14.93
C PRO A 52 -1.91 18.51 14.01
N LEU A 53 -2.91 18.05 13.26
CA LEU A 53 -3.76 18.93 12.45
C LEU A 53 -4.53 19.91 13.35
N TRP A 54 -5.16 19.42 14.42
CA TRP A 54 -5.93 20.27 15.34
C TRP A 54 -5.05 21.29 16.04
N ALA A 55 -3.86 20.88 16.50
CA ALA A 55 -2.87 21.77 17.08
C ALA A 55 -2.40 22.82 16.06
N ALA A 56 -2.14 22.42 14.82
CA ALA A 56 -1.72 23.33 13.75
C ALA A 56 -2.78 24.40 13.48
N VAL A 57 -4.07 24.07 13.46
CA VAL A 57 -5.16 25.04 13.26
C VAL A 57 -5.17 26.12 14.36
N VAL A 58 -4.98 25.72 15.62
CA VAL A 58 -4.90 26.69 16.74
C VAL A 58 -3.67 27.59 16.60
N VAL A 59 -2.51 27.02 16.27
CA VAL A 59 -1.26 27.76 16.09
C VAL A 59 -1.37 28.74 14.91
N VAL A 60 -1.91 28.30 13.78
CA VAL A 60 -2.13 29.17 12.60
C VAL A 60 -3.09 30.31 12.94
N GLY A 61 -4.17 30.03 13.67
CA GLY A 61 -5.08 31.06 14.17
C GLY A 61 -4.37 32.10 15.04
N ALA A 62 -3.54 31.64 16.00
CA ALA A 62 -2.75 32.52 16.85
C ALA A 62 -1.76 33.37 16.05
N LEU A 63 -1.03 32.78 15.10
CA LEU A 63 -0.08 33.48 14.23
C LEU A 63 -0.76 34.51 13.34
N ALA A 64 -1.92 34.19 12.76
CA ALA A 64 -2.73 35.14 12.01
C ALA A 64 -3.17 36.32 12.88
N GLY A 65 -3.54 36.04 14.14
CA GLY A 65 -3.82 37.07 15.14
C GLY A 65 -2.61 37.96 15.46
N VAL A 66 -1.43 37.38 15.66
CA VAL A 66 -0.17 38.12 15.84
C VAL A 66 0.11 39.01 14.63
N ALA A 67 0.07 38.44 13.42
CA ALA A 67 0.31 39.17 12.18
C ALA A 67 -0.66 40.34 12.03
N TYR A 68 -1.96 40.11 12.24
CA TYR A 68 -2.97 41.16 12.22
C TYR A 68 -2.70 42.26 13.26
N GLY A 69 -2.34 41.88 14.49
CA GLY A 69 -2.02 42.85 15.55
C GLY A 69 -0.74 43.65 15.29
N LEU A 70 0.26 43.06 14.62
CA LEU A 70 1.51 43.74 14.24
C LEU A 70 1.34 44.66 13.02
N LEU A 71 0.52 44.25 12.03
CA LEU A 71 0.28 44.98 10.78
C LEU A 71 -0.73 46.12 10.94
N ARG A 72 -1.53 46.12 12.02
CA ARG A 72 -2.48 47.19 12.27
C ARG A 72 -1.76 48.54 12.41
N ARG A 73 -2.17 49.51 11.58
CA ARG A 73 -1.63 50.87 11.62
C ARG A 73 -1.94 51.49 12.98
N LEU A 74 -0.89 52.02 13.62
CA LEU A 74 -0.94 52.70 14.90
C LEU A 74 -0.44 54.12 14.67
N ASP A 75 -1.35 55.06 14.86
CA ASP A 75 -1.06 56.48 14.78
C ASP A 75 -0.34 56.96 16.06
N ASP A 76 0.65 57.84 15.89
CA ASP A 76 1.46 58.35 16.99
C ASP A 76 0.66 59.24 17.91
N LEU A 77 -0.19 60.09 17.33
CA LEU A 77 -1.07 60.97 18.09
C LEU A 77 -2.03 60.16 18.97
N ALA A 78 -2.59 59.08 18.45
CA ALA A 78 -3.44 58.18 19.22
C ALA A 78 -2.68 57.47 20.36
N VAL A 79 -1.43 57.05 20.13
CA VAL A 79 -0.59 56.43 21.17
C VAL A 79 -0.23 57.45 22.25
N ALA A 80 0.07 58.68 21.86
CA ALA A 80 0.38 59.78 22.75
C ALA A 80 -0.81 60.18 23.62
N ALA A 81 -1.98 60.40 23.02
CA ALA A 81 -3.22 60.68 23.74
C ALA A 81 -3.59 59.55 24.71
N ALA A 82 -3.39 58.28 24.30
CA ALA A 82 -3.61 57.14 25.18
C ALA A 82 -2.59 57.06 26.33
N ALA A 83 -1.36 57.52 26.12
CA ALA A 83 -0.35 57.62 27.17
C ALA A 83 -0.73 58.73 28.16
N ASP A 84 -1.07 59.93 27.67
CA ASP A 84 -1.49 61.07 28.50
C ASP A 84 -2.66 60.73 29.41
N LYS A 85 -3.67 60.04 28.88
CA LYS A 85 -4.84 59.60 29.65
C LYS A 85 -4.49 58.62 30.78
N ARG A 86 -3.44 57.80 30.60
CA ARG A 86 -3.03 56.78 31.58
C ARG A 86 -2.06 57.29 32.62
N THR A 87 -1.29 58.32 32.28
CA THR A 87 -0.28 58.94 33.15
C THR A 87 -0.77 60.23 33.81
N GLY A 88 -1.91 60.76 33.37
CA GLY A 88 -2.48 62.01 33.89
C GLY A 88 -1.75 63.26 33.39
N LEU A 89 -1.02 63.17 32.28
CA LEU A 89 -0.19 64.25 31.75
C LEU A 89 -0.96 65.39 31.07
N LYS A 90 -2.31 65.34 31.06
CA LYS A 90 -3.19 66.42 30.57
C LYS A 90 -2.77 66.94 29.18
N GLU A 91 -2.71 66.03 28.21
CA GLU A 91 -2.44 66.30 26.77
C GLU A 91 -1.02 66.79 26.41
N ARG A 92 -0.11 66.92 27.38
CA ARG A 92 1.27 67.40 27.14
C ARG A 92 2.00 66.60 26.06
N LEU A 93 1.85 65.27 26.02
CA LEU A 93 2.53 64.43 25.03
C LEU A 93 1.85 64.50 23.67
N SER A 94 0.51 64.54 23.62
CA SER A 94 -0.25 64.72 22.38
C SER A 94 -0.04 66.10 21.75
N SER A 95 -0.03 67.18 22.54
CA SER A 95 0.18 68.55 22.05
C SER A 95 1.60 68.74 21.52
N ALA A 96 2.60 68.16 22.18
CA ALA A 96 3.99 68.22 21.71
C ALA A 96 4.23 67.49 20.38
N ILE A 97 3.34 66.57 19.98
CA ILE A 97 3.41 65.84 18.69
C ILE A 97 2.54 66.51 17.63
N ALA A 98 1.45 67.17 18.03
CA ALA A 98 0.49 67.80 17.12
C ALA A 98 0.90 69.20 16.68
N VAL A 99 1.76 69.89 17.44
CA VAL A 99 2.18 71.27 17.15
C VAL A 99 3.21 71.32 16.02
N GLU A 100 3.07 72.30 15.12
CA GLU A 100 4.02 72.56 14.04
C GLU A 100 5.29 73.27 14.56
N ASP A 101 6.38 73.16 13.81
CA ASP A 101 7.70 73.66 14.21
C ASP A 101 7.70 75.15 14.58
N GLY A 102 8.38 75.48 15.68
CA GLY A 102 8.55 76.86 16.13
C GLY A 102 8.94 76.97 17.61
N PRO A 103 9.16 78.18 18.13
CA PRO A 103 9.59 78.39 19.52
C PRO A 103 8.62 77.81 20.56
N MET A 104 7.32 77.82 20.24
CA MET A 104 6.29 77.20 21.08
C MET A 104 6.37 75.68 21.07
N ALA A 105 6.71 75.06 19.94
CA ALA A 105 6.91 73.62 19.84
C ALA A 105 8.09 73.17 20.69
N ASP A 106 9.20 73.90 20.66
CA ASP A 106 10.38 73.60 21.48
C ASP A 106 10.06 73.67 22.99
N ALA A 107 9.27 74.65 23.41
CA ALA A 107 8.81 74.77 24.79
C ALA A 107 7.92 73.59 25.21
N LEU A 108 6.98 73.17 24.36
CA LEU A 108 6.09 72.03 24.61
C LEU A 108 6.86 70.70 24.63
N VAL A 109 7.81 70.50 23.71
CA VAL A 109 8.67 69.31 23.67
C VAL A 109 9.57 69.24 24.90
N SER A 110 10.13 70.37 25.34
CA SER A 110 10.94 70.45 26.55
C SER A 110 10.13 70.12 27.81
N ASP A 111 8.94 70.72 27.96
CA ASP A 111 8.03 70.43 29.08
C ASP A 111 7.60 68.95 29.09
N ALA A 112 7.18 68.41 27.94
CA ALA A 112 6.80 67.01 27.81
C ALA A 112 7.94 66.05 28.17
N ASN A 113 9.16 66.32 27.69
CA ASN A 113 10.34 65.51 28.03
C ASN A 113 10.64 65.56 29.53
N SER A 114 10.58 66.73 30.17
CA SER A 114 10.86 66.88 31.60
C SER A 114 9.90 66.06 32.48
N ARG A 115 8.62 65.99 32.08
CA ARG A 115 7.58 65.24 32.80
C ARG A 115 7.55 63.75 32.43
N PHE A 116 8.03 63.39 31.24
CA PHE A 116 7.98 62.02 30.73
C PHE A 116 9.28 61.22 30.92
N ALA A 117 10.44 61.86 31.13
CA ALA A 117 11.75 61.22 31.15
C ALA A 117 11.90 60.03 32.12
N GLY A 118 11.13 59.99 33.21
CA GLY A 118 11.15 58.91 34.20
C GLY A 118 10.18 57.75 33.94
N LEU A 119 9.23 57.89 33.00
CA LEU A 119 8.14 56.92 32.83
C LEU A 119 8.56 55.73 31.95
N ARG A 120 8.45 54.52 32.50
CA ARG A 120 8.73 53.30 31.74
C ARG A 120 7.51 52.89 30.92
N SER A 121 7.69 52.59 29.63
CA SER A 121 6.59 52.16 28.74
C SER A 121 5.79 50.95 29.27
N ARG A 122 6.44 50.06 30.03
CA ARG A 122 5.80 48.89 30.67
C ARG A 122 4.86 49.28 31.82
N GLU A 123 5.12 50.38 32.51
CA GLU A 123 4.32 50.89 33.63
C GLU A 123 3.09 51.65 33.15
N VAL A 124 3.23 52.39 32.04
CA VAL A 124 2.11 53.08 31.36
C VAL A 124 1.18 52.07 30.69
N PHE A 125 1.76 51.09 29.97
CA PHE A 125 1.02 50.04 29.28
C PHE A 125 1.29 48.68 29.94
N ARG A 126 0.67 48.49 31.11
CA ARG A 126 0.67 47.22 31.86
C ARG A 126 -0.11 46.15 31.11
N HIS A 127 0.39 44.92 31.16
CA HIS A 127 -0.35 43.75 30.74
C HIS A 127 -1.54 43.55 31.69
N ARG A 128 -2.74 43.37 31.16
CA ARG A 128 -3.96 43.14 31.94
C ARG A 128 -4.62 41.86 31.45
N PHE A 129 -4.84 40.92 32.37
CA PHE A 129 -5.77 39.83 32.14
C PHE A 129 -7.17 40.41 31.99
N GLY A 130 -7.88 40.00 30.95
CA GLY A 130 -9.17 40.58 30.59
C GLY A 130 -9.91 39.67 29.62
N LEU A 131 -10.95 40.21 28.98
CA LEU A 131 -11.84 39.44 28.10
C LEU A 131 -11.12 38.52 27.09
N PRO A 132 -10.02 38.91 26.40
CA PRO A 132 -9.34 38.03 25.45
C PRO A 132 -8.80 36.74 26.08
N HIS A 133 -8.31 36.81 27.32
CA HIS A 133 -7.80 35.65 28.06
C HIS A 133 -8.94 34.72 28.47
N ILE A 134 -10.05 35.30 28.93
CA ILE A 134 -11.26 34.55 29.30
C ILE A 134 -11.84 33.84 28.07
N VAL A 135 -11.97 34.54 26.94
CA VAL A 135 -12.48 33.98 25.68
C VAL A 135 -11.57 32.86 25.17
N CYS A 136 -10.24 33.07 25.16
CA CYS A 136 -9.29 32.03 24.78
C CYS A 136 -9.36 30.83 25.73
N GLY A 137 -9.40 31.07 27.05
CA GLY A 137 -9.53 30.02 28.06
C GLY A 137 -10.81 29.21 27.88
N ALA A 138 -11.95 29.87 27.71
CA ALA A 138 -13.23 29.22 27.46
C ALA A 138 -13.20 28.38 26.17
N ALA A 139 -12.63 28.90 25.08
CA ALA A 139 -12.50 28.15 23.82
C ALA A 139 -11.61 26.90 23.97
N VAL A 140 -10.51 27.00 24.74
CA VAL A 140 -9.66 25.83 25.06
C VAL A 140 -10.41 24.81 25.91
N VAL A 141 -11.19 25.25 26.90
CA VAL A 141 -12.03 24.36 27.72
C VAL A 141 -13.06 23.64 26.85
N VAL A 142 -13.72 24.34 25.92
CA VAL A 142 -14.66 23.73 24.96
C VAL A 142 -13.96 22.69 24.08
N LEU A 143 -12.78 23.03 23.51
CA LEU A 143 -12.00 22.10 22.71
C LEU A 143 -11.63 20.83 23.51
N LEU A 144 -11.15 20.99 24.74
CA LEU A 144 -10.83 19.88 25.63
C LEU A 144 -12.06 19.05 25.98
N ALA A 145 -13.21 19.69 26.23
CA ALA A 145 -14.47 18.99 26.50
C ALA A 145 -14.88 18.11 25.32
N VAL A 146 -14.85 18.64 24.08
CA VAL A 146 -15.18 17.87 22.87
C VAL A 146 -14.22 16.69 22.65
N ILE A 147 -12.94 16.84 23.01
CA ILE A 147 -11.92 15.80 22.89
C ILE A 147 -12.07 14.72 23.97
N LEU A 148 -12.30 15.12 25.23
CA LEU A 148 -12.19 14.24 26.40
C LEU A 148 -13.54 13.67 26.84
N VAL A 149 -14.63 14.44 26.83
CA VAL A 149 -15.95 14.00 27.34
C VAL A 149 -16.41 12.68 26.70
N PRO A 150 -16.31 12.48 25.37
CA PRO A 150 -16.74 11.22 24.76
C PRO A 150 -15.89 10.00 25.16
N THR A 151 -14.68 10.24 25.69
CA THR A 151 -13.75 9.19 26.12
C THR A 151 -13.89 8.81 27.59
N LEU A 152 -14.61 9.62 28.38
CA LEU A 152 -14.86 9.35 29.79
C LEU A 152 -15.84 8.18 29.94
N PRO A 153 -15.54 7.19 30.80
CA PRO A 153 -16.41 6.03 31.00
C PRO A 153 -17.83 6.43 31.34
N VAL A 154 -18.03 7.43 32.21
CA VAL A 154 -19.34 7.88 32.70
C VAL A 154 -20.36 8.14 31.58
N PHE A 155 -19.91 8.65 30.42
CA PHE A 155 -20.77 8.95 29.27
C PHE A 155 -20.92 7.79 28.25
N GLN A 156 -20.40 6.60 28.56
CA GLN A 156 -20.45 5.41 27.71
C GLN A 156 -21.32 4.32 28.35
N SER A 157 -22.13 3.62 27.53
CA SER A 157 -22.84 2.40 27.94
C SER A 157 -21.85 1.30 28.34
N GLU A 158 -22.27 0.38 29.21
CA GLU A 158 -21.40 -0.73 29.65
C GLU A 158 -20.89 -1.58 28.49
N THR A 159 -21.76 -1.88 27.53
CA THR A 159 -21.42 -2.60 26.30
C THR A 159 -20.32 -1.88 25.51
N ARG A 160 -20.45 -0.57 25.33
CA ARG A 160 -19.44 0.22 24.61
C ARG A 160 -18.13 0.33 25.38
N ARG A 161 -18.17 0.41 26.71
CA ARG A 161 -16.97 0.39 27.56
C ARG A 161 -16.19 -0.90 27.37
N GLN A 162 -16.86 -2.04 27.37
CA GLN A 162 -16.23 -3.35 27.14
C GLN A 162 -15.64 -3.44 25.73
N GLU A 163 -16.38 -3.01 24.70
CA GLU A 163 -15.86 -2.99 23.32
C GLU A 163 -14.62 -2.11 23.19
N VAL A 164 -14.65 -0.89 23.75
CA VAL A 164 -13.52 0.03 23.73
C VAL A 164 -12.34 -0.53 24.51
N ALA A 165 -12.56 -1.19 25.65
CA ALA A 165 -11.49 -1.82 26.43
C ALA A 165 -10.79 -2.93 25.62
N VAL A 166 -11.56 -3.79 24.96
CA VAL A 166 -11.02 -4.85 24.08
C VAL A 166 -10.26 -4.25 22.90
N LEU A 167 -10.85 -3.25 22.22
CA LEU A 167 -10.20 -2.57 21.10
C LEU A 167 -8.91 -1.86 21.53
N LYS A 168 -8.89 -1.21 22.69
CA LYS A 168 -7.68 -0.57 23.25
C LYS A 168 -6.59 -1.60 23.55
N ALA A 169 -6.95 -2.73 24.16
CA ALA A 169 -6.02 -3.82 24.44
C ALA A 169 -5.42 -4.40 23.15
N GLN A 170 -6.25 -4.68 22.15
CA GLN A 170 -5.81 -5.14 20.83
C GLN A 170 -4.96 -4.08 20.11
N GLY A 171 -5.36 -2.81 20.15
CA GLY A 171 -4.62 -1.70 19.55
C GLY A 171 -3.20 -1.56 20.11
N LYS A 172 -3.05 -1.67 21.44
CA LYS A 172 -1.72 -1.69 22.09
C LYS A 172 -0.87 -2.88 21.62
N LYS A 173 -1.46 -4.06 21.42
CA LYS A 173 -0.76 -5.23 20.86
C LYS A 173 -0.27 -4.96 19.44
N LEU A 174 -1.10 -4.39 18.57
CA LEU A 174 -0.72 -4.03 17.20
C LEU A 174 0.43 -3.02 17.15
N VAL A 175 0.43 -2.01 18.03
CA VAL A 175 1.52 -1.03 18.12
C VAL A 175 2.83 -1.70 18.57
N ARG A 176 2.77 -2.64 19.52
CA ARG A 176 3.95 -3.41 19.94
C ARG A 176 4.51 -4.25 18.80
N ILE A 177 3.64 -4.99 18.09
CA ILE A 177 4.03 -5.79 16.92
C ILE A 177 4.68 -4.91 15.85
N ALA A 178 4.07 -3.77 15.51
CA ALA A 178 4.63 -2.83 14.55
C ALA A 178 6.02 -2.32 14.96
N LYS A 179 6.23 -2.03 16.25
CA LYS A 179 7.51 -1.58 16.79
C LYS A 179 8.57 -2.68 16.74
N GLU A 180 8.19 -3.92 17.00
CA GLU A 180 9.08 -5.08 16.92
C GLU A 180 9.54 -5.35 15.49
N ILE A 181 8.61 -5.32 14.52
CA ILE A 181 8.95 -5.49 13.09
C ILE A 181 9.90 -4.38 12.61
N ASN A 182 9.70 -3.15 13.08
CA ASN A 182 10.60 -2.03 12.74
C ASN A 182 11.98 -2.13 13.43
N ARG A 183 12.07 -2.80 14.58
CA ARG A 183 13.34 -3.02 15.30
C ARG A 183 14.19 -4.13 14.68
N GLN A 184 13.58 -5.14 14.07
CA GLN A 184 14.28 -6.29 13.48
C GLN A 184 15.04 -6.00 12.18
N ASP A 185 15.48 -4.75 11.96
CA ASP A 185 16.14 -4.24 10.76
C ASP A 185 15.75 -4.96 9.45
N THR A 186 14.46 -4.87 9.12
CA THR A 186 13.89 -5.50 7.94
C THR A 186 14.41 -4.78 6.69
N LYS A 187 15.24 -5.47 5.90
CA LYS A 187 15.72 -5.00 4.57
C LYS A 187 14.58 -4.82 3.55
N HIS A 188 13.39 -5.36 3.83
CA HIS A 188 12.21 -5.25 2.96
C HIS A 188 11.38 -4.00 3.29
N GLU A 189 11.43 -3.00 2.40
CA GLU A 189 10.67 -1.75 2.52
C GLU A 189 9.16 -1.98 2.67
N GLU A 190 8.61 -3.00 2.01
CA GLU A 190 7.19 -3.35 2.09
C GLU A 190 6.76 -3.85 3.48
N LEU A 191 7.63 -4.57 4.19
CA LEU A 191 7.37 -4.96 5.58
C LEU A 191 7.35 -3.74 6.51
N ARG A 192 8.21 -2.74 6.28
CA ARG A 192 8.17 -1.46 7.00
C ARG A 192 6.87 -0.70 6.73
N LYS A 193 6.38 -0.67 5.49
CA LYS A 193 5.08 -0.06 5.15
C LYS A 193 3.92 -0.77 5.84
N LEU A 194 3.92 -2.10 5.87
CA LEU A 194 2.93 -2.89 6.60
C LEU A 194 2.98 -2.64 8.11
N ALA A 195 4.19 -2.60 8.70
CA ALA A 195 4.39 -2.25 10.10
C ALA A 195 3.86 -0.83 10.43
N ALA A 196 4.11 0.15 9.56
CA ALA A 196 3.57 1.49 9.72
C ALA A 196 2.03 1.53 9.67
N LYS A 197 1.40 0.77 8.76
CA LYS A 197 -0.06 0.61 8.71
C LYS A 197 -0.61 -0.06 9.98
N LEU A 198 0.04 -1.14 10.44
CA LEU A 198 -0.26 -1.84 11.70
C LEU A 198 -0.19 -0.89 12.91
N GLY A 199 0.87 -0.10 13.00
CA GLY A 199 1.06 0.89 14.05
C GLY A 199 -0.01 1.98 14.01
N LYS A 200 -0.36 2.50 12.83
CA LYS A 200 -1.43 3.49 12.66
C LYS A 200 -2.80 2.95 13.07
N LEU A 201 -3.14 1.73 12.66
CA LEU A 201 -4.39 1.07 13.07
C LEU A 201 -4.42 0.84 14.58
N GLY A 202 -3.33 0.32 15.15
CA GLY A 202 -3.20 0.09 16.58
C GLY A 202 -3.33 1.38 17.40
N ALA A 203 -2.69 2.46 16.95
CA ALA A 203 -2.81 3.78 17.56
C ALA A 203 -4.27 4.27 17.53
N LYS A 204 -4.96 4.17 16.38
CA LYS A 204 -6.37 4.54 16.26
C LYS A 204 -7.27 3.72 17.19
N MET A 205 -7.12 2.41 17.24
CA MET A 205 -7.86 1.53 18.15
C MET A 205 -7.60 1.88 19.63
N SER A 206 -6.36 2.25 19.97
CA SER A 206 -5.99 2.65 21.33
C SER A 206 -6.63 3.97 21.82
N THR A 207 -7.10 4.82 20.89
CA THR A 207 -7.82 6.05 21.26
C THR A 207 -9.22 5.79 21.80
N GLY A 208 -9.82 4.62 21.48
CA GLY A 208 -11.21 4.31 21.82
C GLY A 208 -12.26 5.10 21.02
N ARG A 209 -11.85 5.86 20.00
CA ARG A 209 -12.77 6.59 19.11
C ARG A 209 -13.24 5.78 17.90
N MET A 210 -12.60 4.63 17.64
CA MET A 210 -12.94 3.75 16.53
C MET A 210 -14.04 2.76 16.93
N SER A 211 -15.06 2.59 16.09
CA SER A 211 -16.09 1.56 16.31
C SER A 211 -15.55 0.15 16.03
N LYS A 212 -16.12 -0.87 16.67
CA LYS A 212 -15.80 -2.28 16.42
C LYS A 212 -15.92 -2.65 14.94
N LYS A 213 -16.97 -2.19 14.25
CA LYS A 213 -17.19 -2.41 12.82
C LYS A 213 -16.06 -1.83 11.97
N GLN A 214 -15.68 -0.57 12.20
CA GLN A 214 -14.56 0.06 11.48
C GLN A 214 -13.25 -0.68 11.76
N ALA A 215 -13.00 -1.09 13.01
CA ALA A 215 -11.80 -1.81 13.38
C ALA A 215 -11.69 -3.14 12.64
N MET A 216 -12.79 -3.90 12.56
CA MET A 216 -12.85 -5.15 11.80
C MET A 216 -12.62 -4.93 10.31
N LEU A 217 -13.22 -3.91 9.70
CA LEU A 217 -13.03 -3.60 8.28
C LEU A 217 -11.57 -3.23 7.95
N GLN A 218 -10.94 -2.39 8.77
CA GLN A 218 -9.54 -2.01 8.57
C GLN A 218 -8.59 -3.20 8.86
N ALA A 219 -8.90 -4.02 9.86
CA ALA A 219 -8.16 -5.24 10.15
C ALA A 219 -8.25 -6.25 8.99
N GLN A 220 -9.44 -6.44 8.40
CA GLN A 220 -9.62 -7.34 7.25
C GLN A 220 -8.85 -6.84 6.01
N LYS A 221 -8.90 -5.53 5.75
CA LYS A 221 -8.12 -4.93 4.65
C LYS A 221 -6.62 -5.13 4.88
N LEU A 222 -6.14 -4.92 6.10
CA LEU A 222 -4.73 -5.10 6.45
C LEU A 222 -4.30 -6.56 6.41
N ALA A 223 -5.15 -7.49 6.85
CA ALA A 223 -4.92 -8.93 6.74
C ALA A 223 -4.80 -9.37 5.28
N LYS A 224 -5.61 -8.80 4.38
CA LYS A 224 -5.50 -9.03 2.93
C LYS A 224 -4.19 -8.49 2.36
N ASP A 225 -3.75 -7.31 2.78
CA ASP A 225 -2.46 -6.74 2.38
C ASP A 225 -1.29 -7.62 2.87
N ILE A 226 -1.32 -8.07 4.14
CA ILE A 226 -0.31 -8.98 4.71
C ILE A 226 -0.27 -10.30 3.94
N LYS A 227 -1.42 -10.91 3.66
CA LYS A 227 -1.49 -12.19 2.93
C LYS A 227 -0.90 -12.06 1.52
N LYS A 228 -1.23 -11.00 0.79
CA LYS A 228 -0.67 -10.75 -0.54
C LYS A 228 0.86 -10.62 -0.51
N GLU A 229 1.40 -9.95 0.50
CA GLU A 229 2.85 -9.78 0.62
C GLU A 229 3.53 -11.07 1.05
N GLN A 230 2.89 -11.85 1.94
CA GLN A 230 3.34 -13.19 2.30
C GLN A 230 3.35 -14.14 1.08
N ASP A 231 2.31 -14.10 0.24
CA ASP A 231 2.23 -14.90 -0.99
C ASP A 231 3.33 -14.50 -1.98
N LYS A 232 3.63 -13.20 -2.10
CA LYS A 232 4.77 -12.72 -2.93
C LYS A 232 6.12 -13.17 -2.37
N LEU A 233 6.33 -13.02 -1.06
CA LEU A 233 7.56 -13.46 -0.42
C LEU A 233 7.73 -14.97 -0.51
N ALA A 234 6.65 -15.74 -0.38
CA ALA A 234 6.65 -17.19 -0.60
C ALA A 234 6.97 -17.55 -2.05
N GLN A 235 6.49 -16.78 -3.03
CA GLN A 235 6.85 -16.96 -4.44
C GLN A 235 8.32 -16.60 -4.73
N MET A 236 8.88 -15.62 -4.03
CA MET A 236 10.29 -15.22 -4.18
C MET A 236 11.27 -16.12 -3.41
N ASN A 237 10.85 -16.69 -2.28
CA ASN A 237 11.67 -17.53 -1.40
C ASN A 237 11.37 -19.03 -1.50
N SER A 238 10.51 -19.45 -2.43
CA SER A 238 10.45 -20.88 -2.78
C SER A 238 11.76 -21.22 -3.49
N PRO A 239 12.58 -22.18 -3.00
CA PRO A 239 13.70 -22.67 -3.78
C PRO A 239 13.11 -23.19 -5.08
N SER A 240 13.54 -22.62 -6.22
CA SER A 240 13.12 -23.07 -7.54
C SER A 240 13.28 -24.59 -7.55
N LYS A 241 12.16 -25.31 -7.73
CA LYS A 241 12.21 -26.76 -7.86
C LYS A 241 13.21 -27.05 -8.96
N THR A 242 14.26 -27.81 -8.66
CA THR A 242 15.31 -28.04 -9.66
C THR A 242 14.71 -28.81 -10.83
N MET A 243 15.25 -28.62 -12.04
CA MET A 243 14.75 -29.31 -13.22
C MET A 243 14.83 -30.85 -13.05
N GLU A 244 15.78 -31.34 -12.26
CA GLU A 244 15.91 -32.74 -11.86
C GLU A 244 14.73 -33.21 -10.99
N GLN A 245 14.31 -32.42 -10.00
CA GLN A 245 13.13 -32.73 -9.18
C GLN A 245 11.84 -32.70 -10.01
N ALA A 246 11.75 -31.80 -10.99
CA ALA A 246 10.63 -31.77 -11.93
C ALA A 246 10.62 -33.00 -12.86
N GLN A 247 11.78 -33.46 -13.33
CA GLN A 247 11.92 -34.68 -14.12
C GLN A 247 11.56 -35.94 -13.30
N ALA A 248 11.98 -36.01 -12.03
CA ALA A 248 11.65 -37.13 -11.16
C ALA A 248 10.14 -37.24 -10.88
N ASP A 249 9.47 -36.11 -10.63
CA ASP A 249 8.01 -36.09 -10.47
C ASP A 249 7.27 -36.43 -11.76
N MET A 250 7.85 -36.08 -12.92
CA MET A 250 7.32 -36.49 -14.23
C MET A 250 7.42 -37.98 -14.46
N HIS A 251 8.56 -38.59 -14.14
CA HIS A 251 8.75 -40.03 -14.27
C HIS A 251 7.72 -40.79 -13.43
N ARG A 252 7.52 -40.37 -12.17
CA ARG A 252 6.50 -40.97 -11.28
C ARG A 252 5.09 -40.81 -11.85
N ALA A 253 4.76 -39.64 -12.39
CA ALA A 253 3.45 -39.41 -13.00
C ALA A 253 3.24 -40.26 -14.26
N ALA A 254 4.27 -40.46 -15.08
CA ALA A 254 4.23 -41.33 -16.26
C ALA A 254 4.04 -42.81 -15.86
N GLU A 255 4.73 -43.29 -14.81
CA GLU A 255 4.54 -44.66 -14.30
C GLU A 255 3.15 -44.89 -13.72
N GLU A 256 2.63 -43.94 -12.91
CA GLU A 256 1.26 -44.03 -12.38
C GLU A 256 0.22 -44.01 -13.49
N LEU A 257 0.44 -43.21 -14.53
CA LEU A 257 -0.43 -43.15 -15.70
C LEU A 257 -0.40 -44.46 -16.48
N ALA A 258 0.78 -45.03 -16.72
CA ALA A 258 0.93 -46.33 -17.36
C ALA A 258 0.20 -47.44 -16.58
N LYS A 259 0.30 -47.43 -15.24
CA LYS A 259 -0.43 -48.37 -14.37
C LYS A 259 -1.95 -48.20 -14.48
N ARG A 260 -2.46 -46.97 -14.40
CA ARG A 260 -3.91 -46.70 -14.55
C ARG A 260 -4.46 -47.10 -15.92
N VAL A 261 -3.66 -46.92 -16.97
CA VAL A 261 -4.02 -47.34 -18.33
C VAL A 261 -4.03 -48.87 -18.40
N ALA A 262 -3.02 -49.55 -17.85
CA ALA A 262 -2.99 -51.01 -17.76
C ALA A 262 -4.18 -51.57 -16.98
N GLU A 263 -4.55 -50.98 -15.84
CA GLU A 263 -5.73 -51.39 -15.06
C GLU A 263 -7.03 -51.24 -15.84
N LYS A 264 -7.20 -50.15 -16.60
CA LYS A 264 -8.37 -49.96 -17.48
C LYS A 264 -8.41 -50.98 -18.62
N LEU A 265 -7.28 -51.24 -19.27
CA LEU A 265 -7.15 -52.26 -20.31
C LEU A 265 -7.41 -53.67 -19.78
N ALA A 266 -6.95 -53.97 -18.57
CA ALA A 266 -7.20 -55.24 -17.88
C ALA A 266 -8.69 -55.44 -17.61
N ALA A 267 -9.38 -54.39 -17.13
CA ALA A 267 -10.81 -54.41 -16.89
C ALA A 267 -11.64 -54.52 -18.18
N GLU A 268 -11.23 -53.84 -19.26
CA GLU A 268 -11.93 -53.83 -20.53
C GLU A 268 -11.75 -55.12 -21.34
N LYS A 269 -10.58 -55.75 -21.28
CA LYS A 269 -10.25 -56.98 -22.02
C LYS A 269 -10.32 -58.25 -21.17
N HIS A 270 -10.71 -58.16 -19.89
CA HIS A 270 -10.71 -59.28 -18.93
C HIS A 270 -9.38 -60.05 -18.87
N VAL A 271 -8.26 -59.34 -18.95
CA VAL A 271 -6.91 -59.93 -18.84
C VAL A 271 -6.25 -59.51 -17.53
N THR A 272 -5.20 -60.22 -17.12
CA THR A 272 -4.45 -59.84 -15.92
C THR A 272 -3.73 -58.49 -16.10
N PRO A 273 -3.55 -57.70 -15.03
CA PRO A 273 -2.84 -56.42 -15.08
C PRO A 273 -1.43 -56.51 -15.69
N GLU A 274 -0.74 -57.62 -15.52
CA GLU A 274 0.60 -57.87 -16.09
C GLU A 274 0.56 -58.05 -17.62
N LEU A 275 -0.47 -58.73 -18.14
CA LEU A 275 -0.67 -58.88 -19.59
C LEU A 275 -1.18 -57.57 -20.20
N ALA A 276 -1.98 -56.80 -19.48
CA ALA A 276 -2.41 -55.46 -19.90
C ALA A 276 -1.26 -54.46 -19.94
N MET A 277 -0.29 -54.56 -19.01
CA MET A 277 0.89 -53.70 -18.97
C MET A 277 1.78 -53.89 -20.21
N LYS A 278 1.86 -55.12 -20.75
CA LYS A 278 2.51 -55.39 -22.05
C LYS A 278 1.76 -54.83 -23.26
N GLN A 279 0.49 -54.46 -23.09
CA GLN A 279 -0.35 -53.86 -24.14
C GLN A 279 -0.44 -52.33 -24.03
N VAL A 280 0.12 -51.72 -22.98
CA VAL A 280 0.24 -50.27 -22.88
C VAL A 280 1.17 -49.79 -24.00
N PRO A 281 0.75 -48.81 -24.83
CA PRO A 281 1.64 -48.22 -25.82
C PRO A 281 2.88 -47.65 -25.13
N SER A 282 4.04 -48.17 -25.50
CA SER A 282 5.35 -47.73 -25.01
C SER A 282 6.31 -47.66 -26.18
N ASP A 283 7.12 -46.61 -26.22
CA ASP A 283 8.21 -46.48 -27.19
C ASP A 283 9.54 -46.50 -26.44
N GLN A 284 10.28 -47.61 -26.60
CA GLN A 284 11.55 -47.84 -25.91
C GLN A 284 12.62 -46.81 -26.28
N GLN A 285 12.58 -46.26 -27.50
CA GLN A 285 13.53 -45.24 -27.94
C GLN A 285 13.22 -43.90 -27.28
N LEU A 286 11.94 -43.53 -27.17
CA LEU A 286 11.49 -42.35 -26.41
C LEU A 286 11.82 -42.47 -24.93
N ALA A 287 11.53 -43.63 -24.32
CA ALA A 287 11.81 -43.89 -22.91
C ALA A 287 13.31 -43.80 -22.62
N GLY A 288 14.15 -44.40 -23.47
CA GLY A 288 15.61 -44.37 -23.31
C GLY A 288 16.19 -42.96 -23.40
N LEU A 289 15.71 -42.14 -24.35
CA LEU A 289 16.17 -40.75 -24.51
C LEU A 289 15.60 -39.81 -23.44
N ALA A 290 14.37 -40.04 -22.97
CA ALA A 290 13.74 -39.25 -21.90
C ALA A 290 14.42 -39.49 -20.54
N ARG A 291 14.75 -40.75 -20.24
CA ARG A 291 15.31 -41.20 -18.95
C ARG A 291 16.83 -41.11 -18.87
N LYS A 292 17.51 -40.75 -19.96
CA LYS A 292 18.97 -40.64 -19.97
C LYS A 292 19.42 -39.57 -18.96
N ASP A 293 20.34 -39.95 -18.07
CA ASP A 293 20.92 -39.01 -17.10
C ASP A 293 21.77 -37.95 -17.80
N GLY A 294 21.62 -36.69 -17.36
CA GLY A 294 22.35 -35.54 -17.91
C GLY A 294 21.71 -34.88 -19.16
N PRO A 295 22.38 -33.86 -19.72
CA PRO A 295 21.93 -33.17 -20.93
C PRO A 295 22.09 -34.06 -22.16
N LEU A 296 21.11 -34.02 -23.06
CA LEU A 296 21.17 -34.75 -24.33
C LEU A 296 22.18 -34.06 -25.26
N THR A 297 22.98 -34.85 -25.99
CA THR A 297 23.83 -34.33 -27.07
C THR A 297 22.99 -33.80 -28.23
N ALA A 298 23.54 -32.94 -29.09
CA ALA A 298 22.80 -32.38 -30.22
C ALA A 298 22.22 -33.46 -31.18
N SER A 299 22.91 -34.59 -31.33
CA SER A 299 22.39 -35.74 -32.08
C SER A 299 21.20 -36.41 -31.39
N GLU A 300 21.28 -36.56 -30.07
CA GLU A 300 20.23 -37.20 -29.27
C GLU A 300 19.00 -36.30 -29.11
N GLN A 301 19.19 -34.99 -29.05
CA GLN A 301 18.11 -34.00 -29.11
C GLN A 301 17.36 -34.12 -30.44
N LYS A 302 18.07 -34.19 -31.58
CA LYS A 302 17.45 -34.41 -32.89
C LYS A 302 16.73 -35.75 -32.98
N GLN A 303 17.28 -36.82 -32.39
CA GLN A 303 16.62 -38.11 -32.33
C GLN A 303 15.35 -38.07 -31.47
N LEU A 304 15.40 -37.40 -30.31
CA LEU A 304 14.24 -37.21 -29.45
C LEU A 304 13.16 -36.39 -30.15
N GLU A 305 13.54 -35.31 -30.83
CA GLU A 305 12.64 -34.47 -31.61
C GLU A 305 12.00 -35.27 -32.77
N GLN A 306 12.80 -36.07 -33.50
CA GLN A 306 12.30 -36.93 -34.57
C GLN A 306 11.34 -38.01 -34.04
N ALA A 307 11.68 -38.64 -32.91
CA ALA A 307 10.81 -39.60 -32.25
C ALA A 307 9.49 -38.95 -31.83
N LEU A 308 9.53 -37.75 -31.25
CA LEU A 308 8.33 -36.99 -30.89
C LEU A 308 7.50 -36.55 -32.12
N LYS A 309 8.16 -36.21 -33.24
CA LYS A 309 7.48 -35.86 -34.51
C LYS A 309 6.62 -36.99 -35.04
N LYS A 310 7.04 -38.24 -34.88
CA LYS A 310 6.26 -39.43 -35.26
C LYS A 310 4.87 -39.45 -34.60
N TYR A 311 4.79 -39.03 -33.33
CA TYR A 311 3.54 -38.95 -32.57
C TYR A 311 2.76 -37.66 -32.86
N ALA A 312 3.46 -36.59 -33.22
CA ALA A 312 2.87 -35.30 -33.56
C ALA A 312 2.36 -35.20 -35.02
N ASP A 313 2.68 -36.17 -35.88
CA ASP A 313 2.26 -36.18 -37.29
C ASP A 313 0.74 -36.44 -37.42
N PRO A 314 -0.03 -35.51 -38.04
CA PRO A 314 -1.47 -35.64 -38.22
C PRO A 314 -1.91 -36.80 -39.13
N ASN A 315 -1.01 -37.32 -39.98
CA ASN A 315 -1.30 -38.38 -40.95
C ASN A 315 -1.06 -39.80 -40.40
N ASN A 316 -0.48 -39.93 -39.21
CA ASN A 316 -0.12 -41.22 -38.62
C ASN A 316 -1.04 -41.59 -37.43
N ALA A 317 -1.69 -42.75 -37.47
CA ALA A 317 -2.56 -43.25 -36.40
C ALA A 317 -1.79 -44.00 -35.29
N VAL A 318 -0.58 -43.54 -34.93
CA VAL A 318 0.23 -44.17 -33.88
C VAL A 318 -0.36 -43.81 -32.50
N PRO A 319 -0.61 -44.79 -31.61
CA PRO A 319 -1.10 -44.57 -30.25
C PRO A 319 -0.16 -43.71 -29.42
N ILE A 320 -0.69 -42.96 -28.46
CA ILE A 320 0.11 -42.10 -27.58
C ILE A 320 0.85 -42.97 -26.54
N PRO A 321 2.19 -42.92 -26.46
CA PRO A 321 2.93 -43.70 -25.49
C PRO A 321 2.94 -43.02 -24.12
N ALA A 322 3.00 -43.78 -23.04
CA ALA A 322 2.96 -43.26 -21.66
C ALA A 322 4.12 -42.30 -21.33
N GLU A 323 5.23 -42.43 -22.05
CA GLU A 323 6.48 -41.68 -21.86
C GLU A 323 6.52 -40.34 -22.62
N LEU A 324 5.50 -40.03 -23.42
CA LEU A 324 5.46 -38.81 -24.24
C LEU A 324 5.59 -37.52 -23.40
N GLY A 325 4.91 -37.47 -22.25
CA GLY A 325 5.00 -36.33 -21.34
C GLY A 325 6.40 -36.14 -20.74
N GLU A 326 7.09 -37.24 -20.44
CA GLU A 326 8.46 -37.26 -19.92
C GLU A 326 9.46 -36.79 -20.98
N ALA A 327 9.32 -37.30 -22.21
CA ALA A 327 10.12 -36.91 -23.37
C ALA A 327 9.97 -35.42 -23.72
N LEU A 328 8.74 -34.87 -23.68
CA LEU A 328 8.50 -33.45 -23.87
C LEU A 328 9.12 -32.60 -22.77
N ALA A 329 9.10 -33.06 -21.52
CA ALA A 329 9.79 -32.40 -20.41
C ALA A 329 11.31 -32.36 -20.62
N LYS A 330 11.89 -33.48 -21.04
CA LYS A 330 13.33 -33.60 -21.32
C LYS A 330 13.76 -32.72 -22.48
N LEU A 331 12.94 -32.60 -23.53
CA LEU A 331 13.19 -31.69 -24.64
C LEU A 331 13.13 -30.23 -24.19
N ALA A 332 12.10 -29.86 -23.41
CA ALA A 332 11.97 -28.49 -22.86
C ALA A 332 13.11 -28.13 -21.90
N ALA A 333 13.64 -29.10 -21.15
CA ALA A 333 14.78 -28.93 -20.24
C ALA A 333 16.08 -28.59 -20.97
N ASN A 334 16.28 -29.11 -22.17
CA ASN A 334 17.52 -28.95 -22.95
C ASN A 334 17.54 -27.66 -23.80
N LYS A 335 16.82 -26.62 -23.36
CA LYS A 335 16.75 -25.28 -24.00
C LYS A 335 16.09 -25.21 -25.38
N ASP A 336 15.61 -26.32 -25.93
CA ASP A 336 14.76 -26.33 -27.12
C ASP A 336 13.27 -26.13 -26.79
N TYR A 337 13.01 -25.05 -26.05
CA TYR A 337 11.66 -24.65 -25.65
C TYR A 337 10.73 -24.49 -26.86
N GLN A 338 11.26 -23.93 -27.95
CA GLN A 338 10.52 -23.71 -29.18
C GLN A 338 10.08 -25.02 -29.84
N ALA A 339 11.00 -26.01 -29.90
CA ALA A 339 10.70 -27.31 -30.48
C ALA A 339 9.66 -28.08 -29.67
N ALA A 340 9.73 -28.01 -28.32
CA ALA A 340 8.74 -28.59 -27.44
C ALA A 340 7.35 -27.96 -27.62
N VAL A 341 7.27 -26.63 -27.74
CA VAL A 341 6.01 -25.92 -28.00
C VAL A 341 5.45 -26.26 -29.39
N ASP A 342 6.29 -26.30 -30.42
CA ASP A 342 5.86 -26.64 -31.78
C ASP A 342 5.34 -28.08 -31.88
N LEU A 343 5.98 -29.02 -31.18
CA LEU A 343 5.53 -30.41 -31.08
C LEU A 343 4.20 -30.51 -30.35
N MET A 344 4.01 -29.78 -29.24
CA MET A 344 2.75 -29.73 -28.52
C MET A 344 1.61 -29.16 -29.38
N GLN A 345 1.90 -28.11 -30.16
CA GLN A 345 0.94 -27.55 -31.11
C GLN A 345 0.52 -28.56 -32.16
N LYS A 346 1.46 -29.34 -32.70
CA LYS A 346 1.18 -30.40 -33.67
C LYS A 346 0.39 -31.56 -33.05
N LEU A 347 0.71 -31.96 -31.82
CA LEU A 347 -0.07 -32.95 -31.06
C LEU A 347 -1.51 -32.48 -30.82
N ALA A 348 -1.70 -31.20 -30.48
CA ALA A 348 -3.03 -30.60 -30.35
C ALA A 348 -3.78 -30.54 -31.70
N GLN A 349 -3.08 -30.26 -32.82
CA GLN A 349 -3.67 -30.31 -34.16
C GLN A 349 -4.11 -31.72 -34.55
N LYS A 350 -3.30 -32.74 -34.24
CA LYS A 350 -3.63 -34.15 -34.47
C LYS A 350 -4.81 -34.62 -33.63
N MET A 351 -4.90 -34.15 -32.38
CA MET A 351 -6.08 -34.38 -31.54
C MET A 351 -7.35 -33.84 -32.21
N ASN A 352 -7.22 -32.74 -32.95
CA ASN A 352 -8.32 -32.06 -33.61
C ASN A 352 -8.66 -32.60 -35.01
N SER A 353 -7.71 -33.24 -35.70
CA SER A 353 -7.93 -33.77 -37.06
C SER A 353 -8.87 -34.99 -37.10
N GLY A 354 -9.43 -35.41 -35.97
CA GLY A 354 -10.33 -36.56 -35.86
C GLY A 354 -9.60 -37.92 -35.87
N ASN A 355 -8.32 -37.95 -36.23
CA ASN A 355 -7.50 -39.15 -36.38
C ASN A 355 -7.00 -39.76 -35.06
N MET A 356 -7.43 -39.21 -33.91
CA MET A 356 -7.01 -39.67 -32.58
C MET A 356 -8.19 -40.31 -31.82
N SER A 357 -7.99 -41.52 -31.30
CA SER A 357 -8.99 -42.25 -30.52
C SER A 357 -9.33 -41.52 -29.22
N LYS A 358 -10.53 -41.74 -28.65
CA LYS A 358 -10.93 -41.12 -27.38
C LYS A 358 -9.94 -41.45 -26.24
N ALA A 359 -9.41 -42.66 -26.23
CA ALA A 359 -8.42 -43.11 -25.25
C ALA A 359 -7.10 -42.34 -25.38
N ASP A 360 -6.62 -42.14 -26.60
CA ASP A 360 -5.39 -41.38 -26.87
C ASP A 360 -5.52 -39.90 -26.48
N ARG A 361 -6.70 -39.28 -26.69
CA ARG A 361 -6.94 -37.88 -26.30
C ARG A 361 -6.90 -37.70 -24.79
N GLU A 362 -7.54 -38.62 -24.06
CA GLU A 362 -7.55 -38.58 -22.60
C GLU A 362 -6.14 -38.84 -22.04
N MET A 363 -5.38 -39.74 -22.65
CA MET A 363 -4.00 -40.01 -22.26
C MET A 363 -3.10 -38.78 -22.46
N LEU A 364 -3.17 -38.14 -23.63
CA LEU A 364 -2.41 -36.92 -23.92
C LEU A 364 -2.79 -35.79 -22.96
N LYS A 365 -4.08 -35.63 -22.65
CA LYS A 365 -4.54 -34.64 -21.66
C LYS A 365 -3.91 -34.88 -20.28
N GLN A 366 -3.98 -36.11 -19.77
CA GLN A 366 -3.43 -36.45 -18.46
C GLN A 366 -1.91 -36.25 -18.40
N GLN A 367 -1.20 -36.52 -19.50
CA GLN A 367 0.23 -36.24 -19.60
C GLN A 367 0.55 -34.73 -19.59
N LEU A 368 -0.26 -33.90 -20.25
CA LEU A 368 -0.09 -32.44 -20.23
C LEU A 368 -0.38 -31.84 -18.84
N GLU A 369 -1.37 -32.38 -18.12
CA GLU A 369 -1.66 -31.99 -16.73
C GLU A 369 -0.53 -32.41 -15.78
N ALA A 370 -0.01 -33.63 -15.92
CA ALA A 370 1.14 -34.11 -15.17
C ALA A 370 2.37 -33.22 -15.43
N LEU A 371 2.62 -32.87 -16.69
CA LEU A 371 3.68 -31.97 -17.11
C LEU A 371 3.55 -30.57 -16.50
N ALA A 372 2.36 -29.99 -16.57
CA ALA A 372 2.07 -28.71 -15.93
C ALA A 372 2.31 -28.75 -14.43
N LYS A 373 1.88 -29.83 -13.76
CA LYS A 373 2.05 -29.98 -12.31
C LYS A 373 3.52 -30.14 -11.92
N ALA A 374 4.29 -30.91 -12.69
CA ALA A 374 5.69 -31.16 -12.41
C ALA A 374 6.58 -29.94 -12.65
N LEU A 375 6.27 -29.14 -13.67
CA LEU A 375 6.98 -27.91 -14.03
C LEU A 375 6.59 -26.69 -13.19
N LYS A 376 5.50 -26.78 -12.41
CA LYS A 376 5.07 -25.71 -11.51
C LYS A 376 6.15 -25.44 -10.46
N GLY A 377 6.56 -24.18 -10.34
CA GLY A 377 7.65 -23.78 -9.42
C GLY A 377 9.08 -24.03 -9.93
N THR A 378 9.24 -24.37 -11.22
CA THR A 378 10.53 -24.34 -11.93
C THR A 378 10.69 -23.01 -12.71
N ASP A 379 11.83 -22.78 -13.34
CA ASP A 379 12.03 -21.64 -14.26
C ASP A 379 11.06 -21.64 -15.46
N LEU A 380 10.38 -22.77 -15.70
CA LEU A 380 9.36 -22.97 -16.72
C LEU A 380 7.92 -22.80 -16.19
N ASP A 381 7.70 -22.15 -15.04
CA ASP A 381 6.37 -21.98 -14.43
C ASP A 381 5.36 -21.26 -15.36
N LYS A 382 5.83 -20.39 -16.26
CA LYS A 382 4.99 -19.78 -17.30
C LYS A 382 4.46 -20.83 -18.27
N LEU A 383 5.31 -21.77 -18.69
CA LEU A 383 4.90 -22.90 -19.53
C LEU A 383 4.01 -23.87 -18.76
N ALA A 384 4.28 -24.13 -17.48
CA ALA A 384 3.40 -24.91 -16.63
C ALA A 384 1.96 -24.34 -16.58
N LYS A 385 1.83 -23.01 -16.44
CA LYS A 385 0.53 -22.32 -16.48
C LYS A 385 -0.15 -22.43 -17.85
N MET A 386 0.59 -22.19 -18.93
CA MET A 386 0.05 -22.33 -20.30
C MET A 386 -0.40 -23.76 -20.59
N LEU A 387 0.38 -24.76 -20.17
CA LEU A 387 0.03 -26.18 -20.32
C LEU A 387 -1.24 -26.53 -19.56
N LYS A 388 -1.37 -26.06 -18.32
CA LYS A 388 -2.58 -26.29 -17.51
C LYS A 388 -3.80 -25.65 -18.14
N GLU A 389 -3.70 -24.37 -18.53
CA GLU A 389 -4.80 -23.67 -19.20
C GLU A 389 -5.17 -24.34 -20.53
N ASN A 390 -4.19 -24.79 -21.31
CA ASN A 390 -4.44 -25.47 -22.56
C ASN A 390 -5.08 -26.85 -22.33
N ALA A 391 -4.63 -27.64 -21.36
CA ALA A 391 -5.26 -28.91 -21.00
C ALA A 391 -6.72 -28.73 -20.53
N GLU A 392 -6.99 -27.69 -19.72
CA GLU A 392 -8.35 -27.35 -19.28
C GLU A 392 -9.24 -26.82 -20.42
N LYS A 393 -8.68 -26.01 -21.34
CA LYS A 393 -9.39 -25.55 -22.55
C LYS A 393 -9.66 -26.70 -23.51
N LEU A 394 -8.71 -27.62 -23.70
CA LEU A 394 -8.86 -28.85 -24.48
C LEU A 394 -9.97 -29.75 -23.93
N ALA A 395 -10.21 -29.74 -22.62
CA ALA A 395 -11.31 -30.47 -22.00
C ALA A 395 -12.71 -29.85 -22.24
N LYS A 396 -12.77 -28.59 -22.70
CA LYS A 396 -14.01 -27.79 -22.78
C LYS A 396 -14.36 -27.26 -24.17
N MET A 397 -13.40 -27.19 -25.11
CA MET A 397 -13.60 -26.57 -26.42
C MET A 397 -14.01 -27.56 -27.52
N SER A 398 -14.84 -27.08 -28.45
CA SER A 398 -15.15 -27.76 -29.71
C SER A 398 -13.95 -27.69 -30.69
N PRO A 399 -13.88 -28.60 -31.69
CA PRO A 399 -12.84 -28.61 -32.73
C PRO A 399 -12.60 -27.26 -33.44
N GLU A 400 -13.64 -26.44 -33.56
CA GLU A 400 -13.61 -25.16 -34.27
C GLU A 400 -13.01 -24.03 -33.41
N ASP A 401 -13.30 -24.02 -32.11
CA ASP A 401 -12.79 -23.00 -31.18
C ASP A 401 -11.28 -23.14 -30.96
N LEU A 402 -10.78 -24.38 -31.03
CA LEU A 402 -9.36 -24.68 -30.92
C LEU A 402 -8.56 -24.19 -32.16
N LYS A 403 -9.17 -24.24 -33.35
CA LYS A 403 -8.59 -23.76 -34.60
C LYS A 403 -8.39 -22.23 -34.57
N LYS A 404 -9.38 -21.49 -34.06
CA LYS A 404 -9.28 -20.03 -33.84
C LYS A 404 -8.20 -19.67 -32.82
N MET A 405 -8.05 -20.45 -31.75
CA MET A 405 -7.01 -20.22 -30.74
C MET A 405 -5.59 -20.39 -31.34
N MET A 406 -5.41 -21.37 -32.22
CA MET A 406 -4.13 -21.60 -32.92
C MET A 406 -3.79 -20.50 -33.92
N GLU A 407 -4.79 -19.94 -34.61
CA GLU A 407 -4.60 -18.77 -35.47
C GLU A 407 -4.19 -17.54 -34.66
N GLN A 408 -4.80 -17.33 -33.49
CA GLN A 408 -4.42 -16.23 -32.58
C GLN A 408 -3.00 -16.40 -32.04
N MET A 409 -2.58 -17.62 -31.68
CA MET A 409 -1.21 -17.87 -31.24
C MET A 409 -0.18 -17.71 -32.37
N ARG A 410 -0.49 -18.13 -33.60
CA ARG A 410 0.37 -17.89 -34.77
C ARG A 410 0.49 -16.40 -35.06
N ALA A 411 -0.61 -15.65 -35.01
CA ALA A 411 -0.58 -14.20 -35.19
C ALA A 411 0.28 -13.50 -34.11
N MET A 412 0.21 -13.97 -32.86
CA MET A 412 1.01 -13.43 -31.76
C MET A 412 2.51 -13.77 -31.89
N GLN A 413 2.86 -14.96 -32.39
CA GLN A 413 4.24 -15.34 -32.70
C GLN A 413 4.81 -14.57 -33.90
N MET A 414 4.00 -14.27 -34.92
CA MET A 414 4.39 -13.44 -36.06
C MET A 414 4.66 -12.00 -35.63
N LEU A 415 3.84 -11.45 -34.72
CA LEU A 415 4.07 -10.12 -34.13
C LEU A 415 5.34 -10.08 -33.28
N ALA A 416 5.64 -11.14 -32.52
CA ALA A 416 6.87 -11.24 -31.73
C ALA A 416 8.14 -11.37 -32.61
N LYS A 417 8.04 -12.03 -33.78
CA LYS A 417 9.14 -12.09 -34.76
C LYS A 417 9.32 -10.80 -35.56
N ALA A 418 8.24 -10.05 -35.79
CA ALA A 418 8.28 -8.78 -36.52
C ALA A 418 8.76 -7.59 -35.65
N GLY A 419 8.65 -7.68 -34.32
CA GLY A 419 9.08 -6.63 -33.37
C GLY A 419 10.51 -6.77 -32.84
N GLY A 420 11.30 -7.72 -33.34
CA GLY A 420 12.68 -7.99 -32.91
C GLY A 420 13.72 -7.86 -34.02
N GLY A 421 13.41 -7.14 -35.10
CA GLY A 421 14.31 -6.80 -36.20
C GLY A 421 14.83 -5.39 -36.10
#